data_AF-A0A402AK55-F1
#
_entry.id   AF-A0A402AK55-F1
#
_cell.length_a   1.000
_cell.length_b   1.000
_cell.length_c   1.000
_cell.angle_alpha   90.00
_cell.angle_beta   90.00
_cell.angle_gamma   90.00
#
_symmetry.space_group_name_H-M   'P 1'
#
loop_
_entity.id
_entity.type
_entity.pdbx_description
1 polymer ?
#
loop_
_entity_poly.entity_id
_entity_poly.type
_entity_poly.pdbx_seq_one_letter_code
_entity_poly.pdbx_strand_id
1 'polypeptide(L)'
;MRCRDAKEWLSAQRDGEIEPSHAKALQEHLTRCASCRAFVQEQRRIDSMLGSLSTRVNKPETPLVRPASISTDQIMRAVQQQKQITNQLEDLRQQQQSRIAQLRTAGAVSAAVGLLTLSSIPLLFLVMTIIQTDLTLKTLSLFNGVIDEGIVLGEYIQTGLTLVTRDNLLLSGLAFAVVVMMGMWLRLMRSPQEA
;
A
#
# COMPACT_ATOMS: atom_id res chain seq x y z
N MET A 1 0.45 40.96 7.42
CA MET A 1 -0.07 39.58 7.51
C MET A 1 1.06 38.59 7.24
N ARG A 2 1.14 37.49 8.00
CA ARG A 2 2.13 36.43 7.75
C ARG A 2 1.61 35.49 6.66
N CYS A 3 2.51 34.81 5.95
CA CYS A 3 2.13 33.90 4.86
C CYS A 3 1.29 32.71 5.35
N ARG A 4 1.39 32.34 6.64
CA ARG A 4 0.57 31.28 7.25
C ARG A 4 -0.90 31.68 7.31
N ASP A 5 -1.19 32.84 7.88
CA ASP A 5 -2.54 33.40 7.99
C ASP A 5 -3.15 33.61 6.60
N ALA A 6 -2.34 34.07 5.63
CA ALA A 6 -2.76 34.21 4.25
C ALA A 6 -3.23 32.88 3.62
N LYS A 7 -2.55 31.77 3.93
CA LYS A 7 -2.93 30.43 3.44
C LYS A 7 -4.21 29.92 4.09
N GLU A 8 -4.40 30.20 5.37
CA GLU A 8 -5.62 29.85 6.10
C GLU A 8 -6.83 30.60 5.54
N TRP A 9 -6.69 31.90 5.28
CA TRP A 9 -7.74 32.70 4.65
C TRP A 9 -8.01 32.30 3.19
N LEU A 10 -6.99 31.85 2.45
CA LEU A 10 -7.20 31.29 1.11
C LEU A 10 -8.01 30.00 1.12
N SER A 11 -7.85 29.15 2.14
CA SER A 11 -8.68 27.97 2.33
C SER A 11 -10.12 28.36 2.69
N ALA A 12 -10.30 29.23 3.68
CA ALA A 12 -11.63 29.72 4.07
C ALA A 12 -12.36 30.45 2.93
N GLN A 13 -11.63 31.17 2.06
CA GLN A 13 -12.18 31.79 0.85
C GLN A 13 -12.73 30.76 -0.13
N ARG A 14 -12.13 29.57 -0.23
CA ARG A 14 -12.61 28.49 -1.10
C ARG A 14 -13.90 27.87 -0.56
N ASP A 15 -14.02 27.80 0.75
CA ASP A 15 -15.20 27.25 1.44
C ASP A 15 -16.35 28.28 1.53
N GLY A 16 -16.12 29.52 1.08
CA GLY A 16 -17.12 30.60 1.11
C GLY A 16 -17.27 31.27 2.48
N GLU A 17 -16.37 30.99 3.41
CA GLU A 17 -16.43 31.40 4.82
C GLU A 17 -15.59 32.66 5.13
N ILE A 18 -15.06 33.34 4.10
CA ILE A 18 -14.20 34.52 4.32
C ILE A 18 -15.00 35.78 4.63
N GLU A 19 -14.64 36.44 5.73
CA GLU A 19 -15.18 37.75 6.08
C GLU A 19 -14.71 38.84 5.08
N PRO A 20 -15.57 39.79 4.66
CA PRO A 20 -15.22 40.82 3.68
C PRO A 20 -14.02 41.70 4.07
N SER A 21 -13.81 41.89 5.38
CA SER A 21 -12.67 42.62 5.96
C SER A 21 -11.33 41.90 5.68
N HIS A 22 -11.31 40.57 5.82
CA HIS A 22 -10.14 39.72 5.54
C HIS A 22 -9.85 39.57 4.05
N ALA A 23 -10.88 39.57 3.20
CA ALA A 23 -10.71 39.48 1.75
C ALA A 23 -9.86 40.63 1.17
N LYS A 24 -10.06 41.87 1.66
CA LYS A 24 -9.26 43.03 1.24
C LYS A 24 -7.80 42.92 1.66
N ALA A 25 -7.55 42.55 2.91
CA ALA A 25 -6.19 42.39 3.45
C ALA A 25 -5.45 41.22 2.77
N LEU A 26 -6.16 40.15 2.41
CA LEU A 26 -5.63 39.04 1.64
C LEU A 26 -5.21 39.48 0.23
N GLN A 27 -6.06 40.25 -0.45
CA GLN A 27 -5.77 40.79 -1.79
C GLN A 27 -4.50 41.64 -1.78
N GLU A 28 -4.34 42.54 -0.79
CA GLU A 28 -3.14 43.36 -0.64
C GLU A 28 -1.88 42.51 -0.36
N HIS A 29 -2.03 41.40 0.37
CA HIS A 29 -0.90 40.50 0.59
C HIS A 29 -0.50 39.75 -0.70
N LEU A 30 -1.47 39.32 -1.51
CA LEU A 30 -1.21 38.64 -2.79
C LEU A 30 -0.53 39.56 -3.82
N THR A 31 -0.77 40.86 -3.79
CA THR A 31 -0.04 41.80 -4.67
C THR A 31 1.43 41.96 -4.26
N ARG A 32 1.76 41.79 -2.98
CA ARG A 32 3.13 41.94 -2.47
C ARG A 32 3.93 40.64 -2.36
N CYS A 33 3.28 39.51 -2.10
CA CYS A 33 3.94 38.25 -1.75
C CYS A 33 3.94 37.24 -2.92
N ALA A 34 5.11 36.99 -3.52
CA ALA A 34 5.24 36.06 -4.65
C ALA A 34 4.95 34.59 -4.28
N SER A 35 5.32 34.15 -3.07
CA SER A 35 5.11 32.76 -2.64
C SER A 35 3.63 32.42 -2.47
N CYS A 36 2.83 33.35 -1.93
CA CYS A 36 1.39 33.20 -1.82
C CYS A 36 0.70 33.22 -3.20
N ARG A 37 1.20 34.01 -4.16
CA ARG A 37 0.71 33.96 -5.55
C ARG A 37 0.94 32.60 -6.20
N ALA A 38 2.15 32.06 -6.07
CA ALA A 38 2.50 30.74 -6.61
C ALA A 38 1.59 29.65 -6.01
N PHE A 39 1.32 29.73 -4.70
CA PHE A 39 0.42 28.82 -4.02
C PHE A 39 -1.03 28.87 -4.56
N VAL A 40 -1.58 30.06 -4.80
CA VAL A 40 -2.91 30.23 -5.42
C VAL A 40 -2.94 29.67 -6.85
N GLN A 41 -1.87 29.89 -7.62
CA GLN A 41 -1.77 29.38 -8.98
C GLN A 41 -1.75 27.85 -9.01
N GLU A 42 -1.00 27.22 -8.10
CA GLU A 42 -0.98 25.75 -7.99
C GLU A 42 -2.33 25.18 -7.57
N GLN A 43 -3.03 25.84 -6.62
CA GLN A 43 -4.38 25.43 -6.25
C GLN A 43 -5.35 25.49 -7.43
N ARG A 44 -5.35 26.60 -8.19
CA ARG A 44 -6.19 26.73 -9.40
C ARG A 44 -5.89 25.65 -10.44
N ARG A 45 -4.61 25.25 -10.55
CA ARG A 45 -4.20 24.17 -11.45
C ARG A 45 -4.81 22.84 -11.02
N ILE A 46 -4.74 22.50 -9.74
CA ILE A 46 -5.36 21.29 -9.19
C ILE A 46 -6.89 21.33 -9.38
N ASP A 47 -7.51 22.47 -9.07
CA ASP A 47 -8.96 22.65 -9.25
C ASP A 47 -9.38 22.50 -10.72
N SER A 48 -8.56 22.98 -11.67
CA SER A 48 -8.84 22.79 -13.10
C SER A 48 -8.75 21.32 -13.53
N MET A 49 -7.81 20.55 -12.97
CA MET A 49 -7.69 19.11 -13.23
C MET A 49 -8.90 18.36 -12.65
N LEU A 50 -9.28 18.65 -11.40
CA LEU A 50 -10.44 18.03 -10.75
C LEU A 50 -11.75 18.44 -11.40
N GLY A 51 -11.90 19.71 -11.80
CA GLY A 51 -13.06 20.20 -12.54
C GLY A 51 -13.22 19.50 -13.89
N SER A 52 -12.12 19.24 -14.60
CA SER A 52 -12.17 18.49 -15.86
C SER A 52 -12.64 17.04 -15.68
N LEU A 53 -12.35 16.41 -14.53
CA LEU A 53 -12.87 15.10 -14.15
C LEU A 53 -14.36 15.19 -13.78
N SER A 54 -14.75 16.22 -13.04
CA SER A 54 -16.15 16.43 -12.64
C SER A 54 -17.05 16.74 -13.84
N THR A 55 -16.52 17.36 -14.90
CA THR A 55 -17.26 17.64 -16.15
C THR A 55 -17.51 16.36 -16.97
N ARG A 56 -16.70 15.31 -16.82
CA ARG A 56 -16.99 13.99 -17.42
C ARG A 56 -18.04 13.18 -16.65
N VAL A 57 -18.22 13.46 -15.37
CA VAL A 57 -19.28 12.84 -14.54
C VAL A 57 -20.61 13.57 -14.72
N ASN A 58 -20.58 14.88 -14.99
CA ASN A 58 -21.76 15.70 -15.23
C ASN A 58 -21.85 16.12 -16.71
N LYS A 59 -22.19 15.18 -17.60
CA LYS A 59 -22.89 15.52 -18.85
C LYS A 59 -24.39 15.50 -18.51
N PRO A 60 -25.04 16.63 -18.20
CA PRO A 60 -26.49 16.68 -18.26
C PRO A 60 -26.85 16.70 -19.74
N GLU A 61 -27.27 15.55 -20.27
CA GLU A 61 -28.22 15.60 -21.37
C GLU A 61 -29.49 16.22 -20.82
N THR A 62 -29.65 17.53 -21.04
CA THR A 62 -30.93 18.22 -20.90
C THR A 62 -31.76 17.91 -22.14
N PRO A 63 -32.81 17.10 -22.01
CA PRO A 63 -34.12 17.46 -22.53
C PRO A 63 -34.95 17.99 -21.36
N LEU A 64 -35.71 19.05 -21.61
CA LEU A 64 -36.71 19.58 -20.68
C LEU A 64 -37.58 18.43 -20.12
N VAL A 65 -37.55 18.20 -18.81
CA VAL A 65 -38.45 17.24 -18.15
C VAL A 65 -39.22 17.93 -17.03
N ARG A 66 -40.54 17.96 -17.28
CA ARG A 66 -41.65 18.11 -16.33
C ARG A 66 -41.38 17.44 -14.98
N PRO A 67 -42.03 17.86 -13.88
CA PRO A 67 -41.90 17.19 -12.60
C PRO A 67 -42.30 15.72 -12.75
N ALA A 68 -41.31 14.82 -12.69
CA ALA A 68 -41.51 13.39 -12.80
C ALA A 68 -42.17 12.92 -11.50
N SER A 69 -43.42 12.47 -11.60
CA SER A 69 -44.08 11.69 -10.56
C SER A 69 -43.19 10.48 -10.27
N ILE A 70 -42.68 10.39 -9.05
CA ILE A 70 -41.95 9.22 -8.53
C ILE A 70 -42.92 8.03 -8.63
N SER A 71 -42.73 7.20 -9.65
CA SER A 71 -43.55 6.01 -9.87
C SER A 71 -43.11 4.91 -8.90
N THR A 72 -44.09 4.16 -8.38
CA THR A 72 -43.89 2.94 -7.59
C THR A 72 -42.91 1.96 -8.24
N ASP A 73 -42.80 1.95 -9.57
CA ASP A 73 -41.83 1.14 -10.31
C ASP A 73 -40.37 1.54 -10.04
N GLN A 74 -40.10 2.84 -9.87
CA GLN A 74 -38.75 3.32 -9.58
C GLN A 74 -38.32 2.95 -8.16
N ILE A 75 -39.27 2.98 -7.22
CA ILE A 75 -39.06 2.53 -5.84
C ILE A 75 -38.83 1.01 -5.80
N MET A 76 -39.64 0.21 -6.51
CA MET A 76 -39.43 -1.24 -6.60
C MET A 76 -38.06 -1.60 -7.19
N ARG A 77 -37.61 -0.91 -8.24
CA ARG A 77 -36.28 -1.15 -8.81
C ARG A 77 -35.16 -0.83 -7.84
N ALA A 78 -35.28 0.24 -7.05
CA ALA A 78 -34.29 0.59 -6.03
C ALA A 78 -34.25 -0.45 -4.90
N VAL A 79 -35.40 -0.95 -4.44
CA VAL A 79 -35.48 -2.02 -3.43
C VAL A 79 -34.88 -3.33 -3.97
N GLN A 80 -35.12 -3.65 -5.24
CA GLN A 80 -34.56 -4.85 -5.87
C GLN A 80 -33.03 -4.77 -6.00
N GLN A 81 -32.50 -3.59 -6.36
CA GLN A 81 -31.06 -3.34 -6.37
C GLN A 81 -30.45 -3.44 -4.96
N GLN A 82 -31.12 -2.88 -3.95
CA GLN A 82 -30.66 -2.97 -2.56
C GLN A 82 -30.58 -4.43 -2.10
N LYS A 83 -31.57 -5.26 -2.47
CA LYS A 83 -31.61 -6.69 -2.14
C LYS A 83 -30.48 -7.47 -2.82
N GLN A 84 -30.12 -7.11 -4.05
CA GLN A 84 -28.95 -7.70 -4.72
C GLN A 84 -27.65 -7.35 -4.01
N ILE A 85 -27.46 -6.09 -3.61
CA ILE A 85 -26.26 -5.62 -2.91
C ILE A 85 -26.11 -6.33 -1.57
N THR A 86 -27.20 -6.48 -0.80
CA THR A 86 -27.17 -7.21 0.47
C THR A 86 -26.78 -8.67 0.27
N ASN A 87 -27.31 -9.32 -0.77
CA ASN A 87 -26.94 -10.71 -1.06
C ASN A 87 -25.47 -10.85 -1.46
N GLN A 88 -24.92 -9.89 -2.23
CA GLN A 88 -23.50 -9.89 -2.58
C GLN A 88 -22.58 -9.67 -1.38
N LEU A 89 -22.98 -8.80 -0.45
CA LEU A 89 -22.23 -8.55 0.78
C LEU A 89 -22.19 -9.79 1.68
N GLU A 90 -23.29 -10.51 1.78
CA GLU A 90 -23.38 -11.74 2.58
C GLU A 90 -22.45 -12.84 2.01
N ASP A 91 -22.45 -13.00 0.69
CA ASP A 91 -21.59 -13.96 -0.01
C ASP A 91 -20.09 -13.63 0.17
N LEU A 92 -19.72 -12.34 0.04
CA LEU A 92 -18.37 -11.88 0.34
C LEU A 92 -17.97 -12.14 1.79
N ARG A 93 -18.90 -11.97 2.74
CA ARG A 93 -18.63 -12.24 4.16
C ARG A 93 -18.37 -13.72 4.41
N GLN A 94 -19.18 -14.60 3.82
CA GLN A 94 -18.96 -16.05 3.90
C GLN A 94 -17.63 -16.46 3.26
N GLN A 95 -17.30 -15.85 2.12
CA GLN A 95 -16.02 -16.09 1.45
C GLN A 95 -14.83 -15.62 2.30
N GLN A 96 -14.94 -14.47 2.98
CA GLN A 96 -13.90 -14.00 3.89
C GLN A 96 -13.75 -14.91 5.12
N GLN A 97 -14.86 -15.35 5.72
CA GLN A 97 -14.80 -16.24 6.89
C GLN A 97 -14.13 -17.58 6.58
N SER A 98 -14.42 -18.17 5.41
CA SER A 98 -13.77 -19.40 4.99
C SER A 98 -12.25 -19.24 4.80
N ARG A 99 -11.81 -18.12 4.19
CA ARG A 99 -10.38 -17.81 4.05
C ARG A 99 -9.68 -17.58 5.40
N ILE A 100 -10.33 -16.88 6.33
CA ILE A 100 -9.77 -16.65 7.66
C ILE A 100 -9.66 -17.97 8.45
N ALA A 101 -10.65 -18.86 8.34
CA ALA A 101 -10.59 -20.17 8.96
C ALA A 101 -9.41 -21.02 8.44
N GLN A 102 -9.18 -21.02 7.12
CA GLN A 102 -8.04 -21.70 6.50
C GLN A 102 -6.69 -21.06 6.85
N LEU A 103 -6.62 -19.73 6.94
CA LEU A 103 -5.41 -19.02 7.34
C LEU A 103 -5.05 -19.27 8.80
N ARG A 104 -6.02 -19.43 9.69
CA ARG A 104 -5.77 -19.75 11.10
C ARG A 104 -5.13 -21.12 11.28
N THR A 105 -5.60 -22.13 10.55
CA THR A 105 -5.02 -23.48 10.63
C THR A 105 -3.62 -23.52 10.03
N ALA A 106 -3.41 -22.89 8.88
CA ALA A 106 -2.09 -22.78 8.27
C ALA A 106 -1.11 -21.96 9.14
N GLY A 107 -1.59 -20.88 9.75
CA GLY A 107 -0.80 -20.02 10.64
C GLY A 107 -0.38 -20.71 11.95
N ALA A 108 -1.23 -21.57 12.51
CA ALA A 108 -0.88 -22.33 13.70
C ALA A 108 0.22 -23.38 13.41
N VAL A 109 0.12 -24.09 12.27
CA VAL A 109 1.13 -25.08 11.86
C VAL A 109 2.46 -24.39 11.55
N SER A 110 2.45 -23.26 10.84
CA SER A 110 3.69 -22.54 10.54
C SER A 110 4.35 -21.97 11.79
N ALA A 111 3.57 -21.44 12.75
CA ALA A 111 4.09 -20.97 14.03
C ALA A 111 4.73 -22.11 14.85
N ALA A 112 4.10 -23.29 14.89
CA ALA A 112 4.64 -24.45 15.59
C ALA A 112 5.94 -24.96 14.97
N VAL A 113 6.01 -25.06 13.64
CA VAL A 113 7.24 -25.45 12.91
C VAL A 113 8.34 -24.41 13.10
N GLY A 114 8.00 -23.12 13.06
CA GLY A 114 8.93 -22.03 13.33
C GLY A 114 9.54 -22.12 14.73
N LEU A 115 8.73 -22.37 15.76
CA LEU A 115 9.22 -22.52 17.14
C LEU A 115 10.10 -23.77 17.33
N LEU A 116 9.75 -24.89 16.70
CA LEU A 116 10.54 -26.12 16.79
C LEU A 116 11.89 -25.97 16.07
N THR A 117 11.91 -25.35 14.90
CA THR A 117 13.16 -25.08 14.17
C THR A 117 14.03 -24.08 14.93
N LEU A 118 13.44 -22.99 15.44
CA LEU A 118 14.18 -21.97 16.18
C LEU A 118 14.78 -22.50 17.50
N SER A 119 14.11 -23.44 18.18
CA SER A 119 14.60 -24.03 19.43
C SER A 119 15.56 -25.20 19.24
N SER A 120 15.41 -25.99 18.17
CA SER A 120 16.28 -27.15 17.91
C SER A 120 17.69 -26.75 17.43
N ILE A 121 17.82 -25.65 16.69
CA ILE A 121 19.12 -25.15 16.20
C ILE A 121 20.12 -24.85 17.33
N PRO A 122 19.80 -24.03 18.35
CA PRO A 122 20.73 -23.75 19.44
C PRO A 122 21.02 -24.98 20.32
N LEU A 123 20.05 -25.89 20.47
CA LEU A 123 20.25 -27.15 21.19
C LEU A 123 21.23 -28.07 20.46
N LEU A 124 21.07 -28.24 19.15
CA LEU A 124 22.00 -28.99 18.31
C LEU A 124 23.39 -28.36 18.31
N PHE A 125 23.47 -27.03 18.25
CA PHE A 125 24.72 -26.30 18.35
C PHE A 125 25.42 -26.57 19.69
N LEU A 126 24.68 -26.53 20.80
CA LEU A 126 25.22 -26.81 22.14
C LEU A 126 25.69 -28.26 22.29
N VAL A 127 24.96 -29.23 21.75
CA VAL A 127 25.44 -30.63 21.72
C VAL A 127 26.72 -30.75 20.90
N MET A 128 26.81 -30.03 19.78
CA MET A 128 27.98 -30.04 18.91
C MET A 128 29.21 -29.42 19.58
N THR A 129 29.03 -28.34 20.37
CA THR A 129 30.11 -27.71 21.12
C THR A 129 30.70 -28.62 22.20
N ILE A 130 29.88 -29.50 22.79
CA ILE A 130 30.32 -30.47 23.81
C ILE A 130 31.09 -31.64 23.17
N ILE A 131 30.66 -32.13 22.01
CA ILE A 131 31.23 -33.35 21.39
C ILE A 131 32.44 -33.05 20.50
N GLN A 132 32.42 -31.94 19.75
CA GLN A 132 33.48 -31.59 18.79
C GLN A 132 33.79 -30.09 18.81
N THR A 133 34.73 -29.70 19.67
CA THR A 133 35.20 -28.32 19.81
C THR A 133 35.86 -27.78 18.53
N ASP A 134 36.60 -28.62 17.78
CA ASP A 134 37.27 -28.20 16.53
C ASP A 134 36.27 -27.88 15.40
N LEU A 135 35.22 -28.69 15.25
CA LEU A 135 34.19 -28.45 14.24
C LEU A 135 33.35 -27.20 14.57
N THR A 136 33.17 -26.92 15.86
CA THR A 136 32.45 -25.74 16.36
C THR A 136 33.18 -24.45 15.99
N LEU A 137 34.50 -24.40 16.12
CA LEU A 137 35.27 -23.21 15.74
C LEU A 137 35.20 -22.95 14.22
N LYS A 138 35.23 -24.01 13.40
CA LYS A 138 35.07 -23.90 11.93
C LYS A 138 33.67 -23.42 11.55
N THR A 139 32.61 -23.96 12.15
CA THR A 139 31.23 -23.52 11.89
C THR A 139 30.99 -22.10 12.38
N LEU A 140 31.54 -21.69 13.53
CA LEU A 140 31.44 -20.31 14.03
C LEU A 140 32.10 -19.30 13.08
N SER A 141 33.25 -19.66 12.49
CA SER A 141 33.92 -18.79 11.51
C SER A 141 33.12 -18.63 10.22
N LEU A 142 32.48 -19.71 9.74
CA LEU A 142 31.56 -19.66 8.61
C LEU A 142 30.34 -18.80 8.92
N PHE A 143 29.77 -18.94 10.12
CA PHE A 143 28.63 -18.13 10.56
C PHE A 143 29.00 -16.64 10.66
N ASN A 144 30.17 -16.27 11.16
CA ASN A 144 30.59 -14.86 11.19
C ASN A 144 30.68 -14.27 9.77
N GLY A 145 31.22 -15.00 8.80
CA GLY A 145 31.21 -14.55 7.40
C GLY A 145 29.81 -14.39 6.83
N VAL A 146 28.90 -15.32 7.13
CA VAL A 146 27.50 -15.26 6.70
C VAL A 146 26.71 -14.15 7.41
N ILE A 147 27.02 -13.87 8.69
CA ILE A 147 26.39 -12.78 9.44
C ILE A 147 26.83 -11.43 8.88
N ASP A 148 28.11 -11.23 8.61
CA ASP A 148 28.61 -9.99 8.00
C ASP A 148 27.99 -9.78 6.60
N GLU A 149 27.95 -10.84 5.78
CA GLU A 149 27.32 -10.78 4.46
C GLU A 149 25.79 -10.57 4.56
N GLY A 150 25.14 -11.15 5.57
CA GLY A 150 23.73 -10.95 5.88
C GLY A 150 23.40 -9.55 6.42
N ILE A 151 24.30 -8.92 7.18
CA ILE A 151 24.16 -7.54 7.67
C ILE A 151 24.24 -6.57 6.49
N VAL A 152 25.24 -6.75 5.61
CA VAL A 152 25.36 -5.95 4.38
C VAL A 152 24.12 -6.13 3.49
N LEU A 153 23.63 -7.36 3.34
CA LEU A 153 22.40 -7.64 2.60
C LEU A 153 21.18 -6.98 3.26
N GLY A 154 21.08 -7.01 4.58
CA GLY A 154 20.02 -6.37 5.36
C GLY A 154 20.01 -4.85 5.21
N GLU A 155 21.19 -4.23 5.23
CA GLU A 155 21.37 -2.79 5.02
C GLU A 155 21.03 -2.40 3.57
N TYR A 156 21.38 -3.26 2.60
CA TYR A 156 21.00 -3.10 1.20
C TYR A 156 19.49 -3.25 0.97
N ILE A 157 18.85 -4.20 1.66
CA ILE A 157 17.40 -4.41 1.62
C ILE A 157 16.68 -3.25 2.30
N GLN A 158 17.18 -2.71 3.41
CA GLN A 158 16.56 -1.59 4.13
C GLN A 158 16.67 -0.27 3.33
N THR A 159 17.83 -0.03 2.72
CA THR A 159 18.04 1.08 1.80
C THR A 159 17.23 0.90 0.51
N GLY A 160 17.11 -0.35 0.03
CA GLY A 160 16.24 -0.70 -1.09
C GLY A 160 14.75 -0.52 -0.77
N LEU A 161 14.26 -0.97 0.39
CA LEU A 161 12.86 -0.88 0.80
C LEU A 161 12.40 0.58 0.94
N THR A 162 13.27 1.44 1.47
CA THR A 162 13.00 2.87 1.59
C THR A 162 12.94 3.56 0.23
N LEU A 163 13.71 3.10 -0.76
CA LEU A 163 13.62 3.54 -2.16
C LEU A 163 12.40 2.96 -2.91
N VAL A 164 12.01 1.72 -2.59
CA VAL A 164 11.02 0.90 -3.31
C VAL A 164 9.57 1.23 -2.96
N THR A 165 9.31 1.93 -1.86
CA THR A 165 7.95 2.40 -1.52
C THR A 165 7.33 3.35 -2.57
N ARG A 166 8.10 3.81 -3.58
CA ARG A 166 7.61 4.64 -4.69
C ARG A 166 7.49 3.94 -6.06
N ASP A 167 8.24 2.86 -6.35
CA ASP A 167 8.32 2.17 -7.67
C ASP A 167 7.97 0.65 -7.60
N ASN A 168 7.14 0.29 -6.62
CA ASN A 168 6.91 -1.06 -6.06
C ASN A 168 6.44 -2.19 -7.01
N LEU A 169 6.22 -1.92 -8.28
CA LEU A 169 5.67 -2.90 -9.23
C LEU A 169 6.77 -3.55 -10.09
N LEU A 170 7.80 -2.79 -10.47
CA LEU A 170 8.92 -3.32 -11.27
C LEU A 170 9.85 -4.20 -10.45
N LEU A 171 10.08 -3.84 -9.19
CA LEU A 171 11.01 -4.57 -8.33
C LEU A 171 10.44 -5.90 -7.84
N SER A 172 9.13 -5.96 -7.60
CA SER A 172 8.41 -7.22 -7.33
C SER A 172 8.49 -8.18 -8.53
N GLY A 173 8.37 -7.64 -9.76
CA GLY A 173 8.56 -8.41 -10.99
C GLY A 173 9.99 -8.94 -11.16
N LEU A 174 11.00 -8.13 -10.84
CA LEU A 174 12.41 -8.54 -10.91
C LEU A 174 12.75 -9.61 -9.86
N ALA A 175 12.29 -9.46 -8.63
CA ALA A 175 12.51 -10.42 -7.55
C ALA A 175 11.89 -11.78 -7.89
N PHE A 176 10.68 -11.79 -8.45
CA PHE A 176 10.03 -13.01 -8.92
C PHE A 176 10.83 -13.69 -10.04
N ALA A 177 11.35 -12.92 -11.00
CA ALA A 177 12.16 -13.45 -12.11
C ALA A 177 13.46 -14.13 -11.64
N VAL A 178 14.15 -13.54 -10.65
CA VAL A 178 15.39 -14.12 -10.10
C VAL A 178 15.12 -15.44 -9.39
N VAL A 179 14.04 -15.54 -8.60
CA VAL A 179 13.66 -16.78 -7.91
C VAL A 179 13.32 -17.90 -8.90
N VAL A 180 12.61 -17.58 -9.98
CA VAL A 180 12.30 -18.55 -11.06
C VAL A 180 13.59 -19.01 -11.74
N MET A 181 14.50 -18.09 -12.07
CA MET A 181 15.77 -18.42 -12.72
C MET A 181 16.66 -19.30 -11.82
N MET A 182 16.69 -19.03 -10.52
CA MET A 182 17.45 -19.80 -9.54
C MET A 182 16.86 -21.20 -9.31
N GLY A 183 15.53 -21.32 -9.29
CA GLY A 183 14.84 -22.62 -9.24
C GLY A 183 15.04 -23.47 -10.51
N MET A 184 15.07 -22.82 -11.67
CA MET A 184 15.34 -23.48 -12.95
C MET A 184 16.79 -23.96 -13.04
N TRP A 185 17.73 -23.15 -12.54
CA TRP A 185 19.15 -23.54 -12.42
C TRP A 185 19.36 -24.74 -11.50
N LEU A 186 18.67 -24.79 -10.35
CA LEU A 186 18.73 -25.94 -9.45
C LEU A 186 18.14 -27.22 -10.06
N ARG A 187 17.14 -27.10 -10.94
CA ARG A 187 16.65 -28.24 -11.73
C ARG A 187 17.66 -28.68 -12.79
N LEU A 188 18.40 -27.77 -13.38
CA LEU A 188 19.41 -28.08 -14.40
C LEU A 188 20.67 -28.73 -13.80
N MET A 189 21.07 -28.32 -12.60
CA MET A 189 22.22 -28.86 -11.87
C MET A 189 21.94 -30.22 -11.21
N ARG A 190 20.70 -30.69 -11.21
CA ARG A 190 20.36 -32.03 -10.72
C ARG A 190 20.73 -33.04 -11.80
N SER A 191 21.98 -33.51 -11.77
CA SER A 191 22.50 -34.53 -12.68
C SER A 191 21.61 -35.77 -12.70
N PRO A 192 21.36 -36.38 -13.87
CA PRO A 192 20.53 -37.57 -13.97
C PRO A 192 21.17 -38.68 -13.14
N GLN A 193 20.46 -39.15 -12.11
CA GLN A 193 20.80 -40.37 -11.40
C GLN A 193 20.55 -41.53 -12.37
N GLU A 194 21.63 -42.09 -12.91
CA GLU A 194 21.61 -43.31 -13.70
C GLU A 194 21.07 -44.46 -12.85
N ALA A 195 20.15 -45.21 -13.46
CA ALA A 195 19.46 -46.38 -12.91
C ALA A 195 20.31 -47.65 -13.05
#